data_AF-A0A3A4NGA5-F1
#
_entry.id   AF-A0A3A4NGA5-F1
#
_cell.length_a   1.000
_cell.length_b   1.000
_cell.length_c   1.000
_cell.angle_alpha   90.00
_cell.angle_beta   90.00
_cell.angle_gamma   90.00
#
_symmetry.space_group_name_H-M   'P 1'
#
loop_
_entity.id
_entity.type
_entity.pdbx_description
1 polymer ?
#
loop_
_entity_poly.entity_id
_entity_poly.type
_entity_poly.pdbx_seq_one_letter_code
_entity_poly.pdbx_strand_id
1 'polypeptide(L)'
;YDEALKAAKAVAAKEGASQAEVEKAKNDLVAAAAALNGQATSKDELKAEIAKEDATKADAKYTNADQAKRTAYDEALKAAKAVAAKEGASQAEVEKAKNDLVAAAAALNVSDIVAGTQPTSYQTRAMLPNTGIRSDNTTAALGLLSIFGAVGLLFSKKKKDDEEA
;
A
#
# COMPACT_ATOMS: atom_id res chain seq x y z
N TYR A 1 3.12 25.91 -9.07
CA TYR A 1 1.77 25.98 -9.67
C TYR A 1 0.89 27.00 -8.97
N ASP A 2 0.67 26.89 -7.65
CA ASP A 2 -0.33 27.71 -6.94
C ASP A 2 -0.14 29.23 -7.06
N GLU A 3 1.10 29.74 -6.98
CA GLU A 3 1.37 31.17 -7.20
C GLU A 3 1.07 31.61 -8.65
N ALA A 4 1.31 30.75 -9.65
CA ALA A 4 0.94 31.03 -11.04
C ALA A 4 -0.59 30.98 -11.24
N LEU A 5 -1.29 30.08 -10.54
CA LEU A 5 -2.76 30.00 -10.55
C LEU A 5 -3.39 31.25 -9.90
N LYS A 6 -2.79 31.72 -8.80
CA LYS A 6 -3.16 32.97 -8.11
C LYS A 6 -2.90 34.20 -8.99
N ALA A 7 -1.76 34.27 -9.68
CA ALA A 7 -1.46 35.32 -10.64
C ALA A 7 -2.44 35.34 -11.83
N ALA A 8 -2.74 34.17 -12.41
CA ALA A 8 -3.73 34.05 -13.49
C ALA A 8 -5.14 34.48 -13.06
N LYS A 9 -5.57 34.13 -11.85
CA LYS A 9 -6.83 34.61 -11.26
C LYS A 9 -6.83 36.13 -11.05
N ALA A 10 -5.72 36.72 -10.59
CA ALA A 10 -5.60 38.16 -10.41
C ALA A 10 -5.68 38.93 -11.73
N VAL A 11 -5.04 38.43 -12.80
CA VAL A 11 -5.13 39.03 -14.15
C VAL A 11 -6.55 38.88 -14.71
N ALA A 12 -7.21 37.75 -14.52
CA ALA A 12 -8.59 37.54 -14.96
C ALA A 12 -9.62 38.42 -14.21
N ALA A 13 -9.30 38.88 -13.00
CA ALA A 13 -10.15 39.76 -12.19
C ALA A 13 -9.84 41.27 -12.38
N LYS A 14 -8.81 41.62 -13.18
CA LYS A 14 -8.39 43.01 -13.40
C LYS A 14 -9.21 43.65 -14.52
N GLU A 15 -10.00 44.67 -14.21
CA GLU A 15 -10.64 45.51 -15.23
C GLU A 15 -9.58 46.16 -16.12
N GLY A 16 -9.77 46.07 -17.44
CA GLY A 16 -8.81 46.58 -18.43
C GLY A 16 -7.52 45.76 -18.55
N ALA A 17 -7.50 44.48 -18.11
CA ALA A 17 -6.39 43.58 -18.39
C ALA A 17 -6.08 43.52 -19.90
N SER A 18 -4.83 43.76 -20.28
CA SER A 18 -4.40 43.70 -21.67
C SER A 18 -4.25 42.25 -22.15
N GLN A 19 -4.43 42.01 -23.45
CA GLN A 19 -4.22 40.69 -24.05
C GLN A 19 -2.83 40.12 -23.75
N ALA A 20 -1.80 40.98 -23.67
CA ALA A 20 -0.44 40.58 -23.33
C ALA A 20 -0.30 40.08 -21.87
N GLU A 21 -0.99 40.72 -20.91
CA GLU A 21 -1.02 40.26 -19.51
C GLU A 21 -1.74 38.91 -19.39
N VAL A 22 -2.87 38.73 -20.09
CA VAL A 22 -3.64 37.48 -20.12
C VAL A 22 -2.82 36.34 -20.73
N GLU A 23 -2.19 36.57 -21.89
CA GLU A 23 -1.39 35.54 -22.56
C GLU A 23 -0.13 35.19 -21.75
N LYS A 24 0.52 36.18 -21.11
CA LYS A 24 1.63 35.93 -20.18
C LYS A 24 1.19 35.07 -19.00
N ALA A 25 0.11 35.43 -18.31
CA ALA A 25 -0.35 34.70 -17.13
C ALA A 25 -0.80 33.26 -17.47
N LYS A 26 -1.40 33.06 -18.66
CA LYS A 26 -1.71 31.73 -19.21
C LYS A 26 -0.44 30.92 -19.47
N ASN A 27 0.57 31.50 -20.11
CA ASN A 27 1.84 30.82 -20.38
C ASN A 27 2.61 30.49 -19.08
N ASP A 28 2.63 31.40 -18.10
CA ASP A 28 3.22 31.16 -16.78
C ASP A 28 2.51 30.00 -16.05
N LEU A 29 1.16 29.93 -16.13
CA LEU A 29 0.39 28.83 -15.55
C LEU A 29 0.64 27.49 -16.25
N VAL A 30 0.69 27.46 -17.59
CA VAL A 30 1.01 26.26 -18.38
C VAL A 30 2.43 25.78 -18.08
N ALA A 31 3.42 26.68 -18.02
CA ALA A 31 4.79 26.35 -17.65
C ALA A 31 4.87 25.81 -16.21
N ALA A 32 4.15 26.42 -15.26
CA ALA A 32 4.09 25.96 -13.88
C ALA A 32 3.36 24.62 -13.70
N ALA A 33 2.42 24.27 -14.60
CA ALA A 33 1.77 22.98 -14.65
C ALA A 33 2.68 21.91 -15.30
N ALA A 34 3.36 22.25 -16.39
CA ALA A 34 4.36 21.38 -17.02
C ALA A 34 5.53 21.08 -16.07
N ALA A 35 5.94 22.05 -15.25
CA ALA A 35 6.95 21.85 -14.20
C ALA A 35 6.51 20.89 -13.08
N LEU A 36 5.21 20.83 -12.74
CA LEU A 36 4.68 19.79 -11.83
C LEU A 36 4.77 18.38 -12.45
N ASN A 37 4.61 18.29 -13.78
CA ASN A 37 4.81 17.05 -14.53
C ASN A 37 6.31 16.79 -14.86
N GLY A 38 7.22 17.63 -14.35
CA GLY A 38 8.54 17.87 -14.92
C GLY A 38 9.73 17.18 -14.24
N GLN A 39 9.54 16.48 -13.13
CA GLN A 39 10.52 15.51 -12.64
C GLN A 39 9.97 14.10 -12.81
N ALA A 40 10.62 13.31 -13.67
CA ALA A 40 10.38 11.88 -13.72
C ALA A 40 10.80 11.29 -12.36
N THR A 41 9.83 10.75 -11.62
CA THR A 41 10.10 9.96 -10.43
C THR A 41 11.09 8.85 -10.79
N SER A 42 12.31 8.87 -10.25
CA SER A 42 13.23 7.73 -10.42
C SER A 42 12.58 6.49 -9.80
N LYS A 43 12.48 5.44 -10.61
CA LYS A 43 11.96 4.13 -10.20
C LYS A 43 13.08 3.13 -9.99
N ASP A 44 14.34 3.58 -10.02
CA ASP A 44 15.48 2.69 -10.22
C ASP A 44 15.79 1.93 -8.92
N GLU A 45 15.64 2.57 -7.76
CA GLU A 45 15.69 1.90 -6.45
C GLU A 45 14.54 0.89 -6.27
N LEU A 46 13.31 1.25 -6.69
CA LEU A 46 12.16 0.34 -6.64
C LEU A 46 12.38 -0.90 -7.54
N LYS A 47 12.90 -0.70 -8.76
CA LYS A 47 13.28 -1.79 -9.66
C LYS A 47 14.41 -2.64 -9.09
N ALA A 48 15.41 -2.03 -8.45
CA ALA A 48 16.51 -2.73 -7.80
C ALA A 48 16.02 -3.61 -6.64
N GLU A 49 15.01 -3.17 -5.89
CA GLU A 49 14.39 -3.99 -4.85
C GLU A 49 13.56 -5.15 -5.45
N ILE A 50 12.76 -4.88 -6.48
CA ILE A 50 12.00 -5.91 -7.21
C ILE A 50 12.94 -6.98 -7.79
N ALA A 51 14.10 -6.58 -8.31
CA ALA A 51 15.10 -7.50 -8.89
C ALA A 51 15.71 -8.47 -7.87
N LYS A 52 15.50 -8.27 -6.55
CA LYS A 52 15.89 -9.23 -5.50
C LYS A 52 14.87 -10.35 -5.30
N GLU A 53 13.75 -10.38 -6.04
CA GLU A 53 12.70 -11.40 -5.92
C GLU A 53 13.27 -12.83 -5.93
N ASP A 54 13.99 -13.20 -6.98
CA ASP A 54 14.46 -14.58 -7.18
C ASP A 54 15.40 -15.00 -6.06
N ALA A 55 16.33 -14.12 -5.67
CA ALA A 55 17.23 -14.34 -4.55
C ALA A 55 16.48 -14.45 -3.20
N THR A 56 15.47 -13.62 -2.98
CA THR A 56 14.67 -13.62 -1.74
C THR A 56 13.82 -14.89 -1.64
N LYS A 57 13.21 -15.33 -2.74
CA LYS A 57 12.35 -16.52 -2.78
C LYS A 57 13.12 -17.85 -2.75
N ALA A 58 14.37 -17.84 -3.22
CA ALA A 58 15.28 -18.98 -3.11
C ALA A 58 15.93 -19.10 -1.72
N ASP A 59 15.98 -18.02 -0.94
CA ASP A 59 16.56 -18.01 0.39
C ASP A 59 15.66 -18.69 1.43
N ALA A 60 16.28 -19.45 2.35
CA ALA A 60 15.62 -20.16 3.43
C ALA A 60 14.75 -19.26 4.31
N LYS A 61 15.03 -17.95 4.40
CA LYS A 61 14.18 -16.97 5.09
C LYS A 61 12.75 -16.94 4.53
N TYR A 62 12.59 -17.04 3.21
CA TYR A 62 11.27 -17.01 2.58
C TYR A 62 10.61 -18.39 2.64
N THR A 63 11.36 -19.49 2.45
CA THR A 63 10.76 -20.85 2.49
C THR A 63 10.30 -21.25 3.89
N ASN A 64 11.00 -20.75 4.92
CA ASN A 64 10.74 -21.11 6.33
C ASN A 64 9.93 -20.05 7.08
N ALA A 65 9.66 -18.88 6.48
CA ALA A 65 8.80 -17.87 7.08
C ALA A 65 7.34 -18.32 7.15
N ASP A 66 6.62 -17.77 8.14
CA ASP A 66 5.19 -17.98 8.31
C ASP A 66 4.42 -17.62 7.04
N GLN A 67 3.37 -18.39 6.74
CA GLN A 67 2.57 -18.18 5.53
C GLN A 67 2.03 -16.74 5.41
N ALA A 68 1.69 -16.10 6.53
CA ALA A 68 1.27 -14.70 6.56
C ALA A 68 2.39 -13.73 6.12
N LYS A 69 3.62 -13.93 6.59
CA LYS A 69 4.79 -13.10 6.22
C LYS A 69 5.16 -13.30 4.75
N ARG A 70 5.09 -14.54 4.26
CA ARG A 70 5.29 -14.87 2.84
C ARG A 70 4.26 -14.20 1.94
N THR A 71 2.97 -14.30 2.28
CA THR A 71 1.89 -13.62 1.55
C THR A 71 2.09 -12.10 1.54
N ALA A 72 2.42 -11.49 2.68
CA ALA A 72 2.67 -10.05 2.77
C ALA A 72 3.82 -9.60 1.85
N TYR A 73 4.91 -10.39 1.76
CA TYR A 73 5.99 -10.14 0.80
C TYR A 73 5.53 -10.25 -0.66
N ASP A 74 4.80 -11.31 -1.02
CA ASP A 74 4.31 -11.49 -2.39
C ASP A 74 3.30 -10.40 -2.81
N GLU A 75 2.45 -9.93 -1.89
CA GLU A 75 1.53 -8.82 -2.11
C GLU A 75 2.25 -7.48 -2.26
N ALA A 76 3.21 -7.18 -1.39
CA ALA A 76 4.04 -5.97 -1.50
C ALA A 76 4.84 -5.95 -2.81
N LEU A 77 5.39 -7.10 -3.22
CA LEU A 77 6.12 -7.26 -4.48
C LEU A 77 5.22 -7.09 -5.70
N LYS A 78 3.98 -7.59 -5.66
CA LYS A 78 2.97 -7.35 -6.69
C LYS A 78 2.61 -5.86 -6.79
N ALA A 79 2.44 -5.17 -5.66
CA ALA A 79 2.17 -3.74 -5.63
C ALA A 79 3.37 -2.92 -6.17
N ALA A 80 4.59 -3.28 -5.78
CA ALA A 80 5.83 -2.70 -6.29
C ALA A 80 5.94 -2.83 -7.81
N LYS A 81 5.70 -4.02 -8.37
CA LYS A 81 5.66 -4.24 -9.84
C LYS A 81 4.61 -3.39 -10.53
N ALA A 82 3.41 -3.24 -9.95
CA ALA A 82 2.35 -2.39 -10.50
C ALA A 82 2.75 -0.91 -10.53
N VAL A 83 3.34 -0.38 -9.44
CA VAL A 83 3.83 1.01 -9.37
C VAL A 83 5.03 1.24 -10.30
N ALA A 84 5.92 0.25 -10.44
CA ALA A 84 7.02 0.29 -11.40
C ALA A 84 6.52 0.40 -12.85
N ALA A 85 5.47 -0.34 -13.21
CA ALA A 85 4.84 -0.31 -14.53
C ALA A 85 3.93 0.92 -14.76
N LYS A 86 3.33 1.51 -13.72
CA LYS A 86 2.39 2.64 -13.83
C LYS A 86 3.04 3.89 -14.46
N GLU A 87 2.58 4.29 -15.64
CA GLU A 87 2.92 5.59 -16.23
C GLU A 87 2.43 6.73 -15.33
N GLY A 88 3.24 7.78 -15.16
CA GLY A 88 2.91 8.92 -14.29
C GLY A 88 2.82 8.58 -12.78
N ALA A 89 3.43 7.48 -12.32
CA ALA A 89 3.54 7.19 -10.88
C ALA A 89 4.27 8.33 -10.13
N SER A 90 3.64 8.81 -9.06
CA SER A 90 4.19 9.88 -8.23
C SER A 90 5.33 9.40 -7.33
N GLN A 91 6.18 10.33 -6.88
CA GLN A 91 7.27 10.03 -5.96
C GLN A 91 6.80 9.38 -4.65
N ALA A 92 5.66 9.83 -4.12
CA ALA A 92 5.07 9.24 -2.92
C ALA A 92 4.60 7.78 -3.15
N GLU A 93 4.05 7.46 -4.32
CA GLU A 93 3.65 6.08 -4.65
C GLU A 93 4.86 5.16 -4.80
N VAL A 94 5.92 5.62 -5.48
CA VAL A 94 7.16 4.85 -5.69
C VAL A 94 7.88 4.60 -4.36
N GLU A 95 8.04 5.63 -3.54
CA GLU A 95 8.69 5.53 -2.23
C GLU A 95 7.87 4.68 -1.26
N LYS A 96 6.53 4.80 -1.25
CA LYS A 96 5.68 3.91 -0.46
C LYS A 96 5.85 2.46 -0.88
N ALA A 97 5.75 2.15 -2.18
CA ALA A 97 5.84 0.79 -2.68
C ALA A 97 7.22 0.14 -2.43
N LYS A 98 8.29 0.95 -2.49
CA LYS A 98 9.65 0.54 -2.10
C LYS A 98 9.71 0.21 -0.62
N ASN A 99 9.22 1.09 0.25
CA ASN A 99 9.27 0.90 1.70
C ASN A 99 8.37 -0.25 2.18
N ASP A 100 7.19 -0.44 1.58
CA ASP A 100 6.34 -1.61 1.83
C ASP A 100 7.08 -2.92 1.49
N LEU A 101 7.75 -2.98 0.32
CA LEU A 101 8.51 -4.15 -0.11
C LEU A 101 9.74 -4.43 0.78
N VAL A 102 10.51 -3.40 1.13
CA VAL A 102 11.65 -3.53 2.05
C VAL A 102 11.19 -3.98 3.44
N ALA A 103 10.10 -3.43 3.97
CA ALA A 103 9.55 -3.84 5.26
C ALA A 103 9.07 -5.30 5.25
N ALA A 104 8.37 -5.73 4.20
CA ALA A 104 7.95 -7.11 4.05
C ALA A 104 9.14 -8.07 3.89
N ALA A 105 10.16 -7.70 3.12
CA ALA A 105 11.41 -8.47 2.99
C ALA A 105 12.16 -8.57 4.33
N ALA A 106 12.17 -7.49 5.13
CA ALA A 106 12.75 -7.49 6.47
C ALA A 106 11.99 -8.45 7.41
N ALA A 107 10.66 -8.45 7.36
CA ALA A 107 9.81 -9.32 8.18
C ALA A 107 10.04 -10.82 7.93
N LEU A 108 10.48 -11.25 6.73
CA LEU A 108 10.89 -12.63 6.47
C LEU A 108 12.11 -13.07 7.31
N ASN A 109 12.97 -12.14 7.72
CA ASN A 109 14.13 -12.44 8.58
C ASN A 109 13.73 -12.52 10.07
N VAL A 110 12.54 -12.02 10.43
CA VAL A 110 11.99 -12.18 11.78
C VAL A 110 11.36 -13.57 11.86
N SER A 111 12.24 -14.58 11.96
CA SER A 111 11.86 -15.81 12.66
C SER A 111 11.35 -15.40 14.03
N ASP A 112 10.10 -15.75 14.35
CA ASP A 112 9.61 -15.58 15.71
C ASP A 112 10.41 -16.53 16.59
N ILE A 113 11.47 -16.00 17.22
CA ILE A 113 12.15 -16.68 18.30
C ILE A 113 11.12 -16.80 19.40
N VAL A 114 10.60 -18.02 19.52
CA VAL A 114 9.55 -18.42 20.44
C VAL A 114 9.94 -18.06 21.88
N ALA A 115 9.53 -16.88 22.31
CA ALA A 115 9.30 -16.55 23.72
C ALA A 115 7.96 -17.15 24.18
N GLY A 116 7.82 -18.47 23.97
CA GLY A 116 6.75 -19.32 24.50
C GLY A 116 5.35 -19.15 23.90
N THR A 117 5.05 -19.82 22.79
CA THR A 117 3.81 -20.64 22.59
C THR A 117 3.79 -21.40 21.25
N GLN A 118 3.65 -22.73 21.31
CA GLN A 118 2.94 -23.52 20.29
C GLN A 118 1.41 -23.32 20.49
N PRO A 119 0.49 -23.63 19.54
CA PRO A 119 0.57 -24.56 18.40
C PRO A 119 0.25 -23.88 17.03
N THR A 120 0.03 -24.54 15.88
CA THR A 120 -0.33 -25.94 15.55
C THR A 120 0.16 -26.35 14.15
N SER A 121 0.45 -27.64 13.94
CA SER A 121 0.46 -28.27 12.62
C SER A 121 -0.94 -28.72 12.21
N TYR A 122 -1.33 -28.54 10.94
CA TYR A 122 -2.59 -29.04 10.40
C TYR A 122 -2.35 -30.10 9.32
N GLN A 123 -2.49 -31.39 9.66
CA GLN A 123 -3.74 -32.11 9.39
C GLN A 123 -3.70 -33.63 9.72
N THR A 124 -4.74 -34.06 10.43
CA THR A 124 -5.49 -35.34 10.29
C THR A 124 -4.76 -36.66 10.06
N ARG A 125 -4.83 -37.53 11.09
CA ARG A 125 -5.18 -38.96 10.93
C ARG A 125 -6.01 -39.41 12.14
N ALA A 126 -7.09 -40.15 11.90
CA ALA A 126 -8.05 -40.50 12.95
C ALA A 126 -7.46 -41.47 14.00
N MET A 127 -7.67 -41.16 15.28
CA MET A 127 -7.52 -42.07 16.42
C MET A 127 -8.67 -41.83 17.41
N LEU A 128 -9.18 -42.92 17.98
CA LEU A 128 -10.39 -42.93 18.82
C LEU A 128 -10.17 -42.19 20.15
N PRO A 129 -11.23 -41.63 20.77
CA PRO A 129 -11.14 -41.10 22.13
C PRO A 129 -10.94 -42.24 23.12
N ASN A 130 -9.79 -42.27 23.81
CA ASN A 130 -9.60 -43.11 24.99
C ASN A 130 -9.91 -42.29 26.25
N THR A 131 -11.02 -42.59 26.91
CA THR A 131 -11.45 -41.91 28.14
C THR A 131 -10.62 -42.37 29.35
N GLY A 132 -9.77 -41.49 29.88
CA GLY A 132 -9.08 -41.66 31.16
C GLY A 132 -9.35 -40.47 32.08
N ILE A 133 -10.07 -40.71 33.17
CA ILE A 133 -10.59 -39.68 34.09
C ILE A 133 -9.45 -38.85 34.72
N ARG A 134 -9.60 -37.51 34.72
CA ARG A 134 -9.15 -36.61 35.79
C ARG A 134 -9.92 -35.28 35.70
N SER A 135 -10.65 -34.96 36.77
CA SER A 135 -11.42 -33.74 36.92
C SER A 135 -10.55 -32.57 37.41
N ASP A 136 -10.63 -31.45 36.70
CA ASP A 136 -10.85 -30.06 37.16
C ASP A 136 -9.94 -29.46 38.26
N ASN A 137 -9.59 -28.16 38.26
CA ASN A 137 -10.24 -27.00 37.64
C ASN A 137 -9.34 -26.25 36.65
N THR A 138 -9.84 -26.05 35.43
CA THR A 138 -9.23 -25.15 34.43
C THR A 138 -9.52 -23.69 34.77
N THR A 139 -8.51 -22.98 35.28
CA THR A 139 -8.48 -21.51 35.26
C THR A 139 -7.97 -21.03 33.90
N ALA A 140 -8.86 -20.47 33.08
CA ALA A 140 -8.58 -19.39 32.11
C ALA A 140 -9.93 -18.94 31.52
N ALA A 141 -10.57 -17.96 32.15
CA ALA A 141 -10.44 -16.55 31.76
C ALA A 141 -11.24 -16.22 30.49
N LEU A 142 -12.46 -15.73 30.73
CA LEU A 142 -13.34 -15.18 29.71
C LEU A 142 -12.74 -13.89 29.13
N GLY A 143 -12.49 -13.90 27.81
CA GLY A 143 -12.58 -12.74 26.92
C GLY A 143 -11.57 -11.60 27.08
N LEU A 144 -11.06 -11.14 25.93
CA LEU A 144 -11.10 -9.70 25.62
C LEU A 144 -11.56 -9.53 24.16
N LEU A 145 -12.72 -8.89 23.99
CA LEU A 145 -13.10 -8.28 22.73
C LEU A 145 -12.18 -7.07 22.51
N SER A 146 -11.45 -7.04 21.40
CA SER A 146 -10.60 -5.89 21.06
C SER A 146 -10.78 -5.50 19.60
N ILE A 147 -11.77 -4.63 19.42
CA ILE A 147 -11.92 -3.64 18.37
C ILE A 147 -10.60 -3.19 17.71
N PHE A 148 -10.32 -3.67 16.51
CA PHE A 148 -9.38 -3.00 15.60
C PHE A 148 -10.11 -2.40 14.40
N GLY A 149 -10.24 -1.06 14.46
CA GLY A 149 -10.17 -0.16 13.31
C GLY A 149 -11.11 -0.42 12.14
N ALA A 150 -12.31 0.18 12.18
CA ALA A 150 -13.05 0.45 10.97
C ALA A 150 -12.31 1.50 10.11
N VAL A 151 -11.80 1.09 8.95
CA VAL A 151 -11.35 2.00 7.88
C VAL A 151 -11.95 1.54 6.55
N GLY A 152 -12.81 2.37 5.95
CA GLY A 152 -13.05 2.32 4.51
C GLY A 152 -14.18 1.44 3.98
N LEU A 153 -15.34 1.38 4.64
CA LEU A 153 -16.55 0.79 4.02
C LEU A 153 -17.16 1.74 2.97
N LEU A 154 -16.56 1.66 1.77
CA LEU A 154 -17.24 1.70 0.47
C LEU A 154 -18.26 2.83 0.22
N PHE A 155 -17.78 4.02 -0.15
CA PHE A 155 -18.62 5.05 -0.78
C PHE A 155 -18.31 5.17 -2.28
N SER A 156 -19.03 4.42 -3.12
CA SER A 156 -19.38 4.78 -4.51
C SER A 156 -20.12 3.66 -5.24
N LYS A 157 -21.42 3.84 -5.53
CA LYS A 157 -21.93 3.48 -6.86
C LYS A 157 -22.93 4.51 -7.36
N LYS A 158 -22.50 5.23 -8.38
CA LYS A 158 -23.28 6.15 -9.19
C LYS A 158 -24.15 5.36 -10.18
N LYS A 159 -25.46 5.65 -10.14
CA LYS A 159 -26.48 5.58 -11.20
C LYS A 159 -27.44 6.73 -10.81
N LYS A 160 -27.82 7.76 -11.59
CA LYS A 160 -27.78 8.07 -13.03
C LYS A 160 -28.00 6.87 -13.93
N ASP A 161 -29.29 6.56 -14.09
CA ASP A 161 -30.03 5.98 -15.21
C ASP A 161 -31.49 6.45 -14.89
N ASP A 162 -31.99 7.59 -15.42
CA ASP A 162 -32.95 7.74 -16.56
C ASP A 162 -34.31 8.20 -15.97
N GLU A 163 -34.94 9.32 -16.34
CA GLU A 163 -35.65 9.73 -17.57
C GLU A 163 -37.18 9.44 -17.52
N GLU A 164 -37.99 10.48 -17.77
CA GLU A 164 -39.49 10.55 -17.82
C GLU A 164 -40.28 10.18 -16.53
N ALA A 165 -41.45 10.77 -16.21
CA ALA A 165 -42.29 11.78 -16.88
C ALA A 165 -42.90 12.77 -15.87
#